data_AF-A0A3N5QX80-F1
#
_entry.id   AF-A0A3N5QX80-F1
#
_cell.length_a   1.000
_cell.length_b   1.000
_cell.length_c   1.000
_cell.angle_alpha   90.00
_cell.angle_beta   90.00
_cell.angle_gamma   90.00
#
_symmetry.space_group_name_H-M   'P 1'
#
loop_
_entity.id
_entity.type
_entity.pdbx_description
1 polymer ?
#
loop_
_entity_poly.entity_id
_entity_poly.type
_entity_poly.pdbx_seq_one_letter_code
_entity_poly.pdbx_strand_id
1 'polypeptide(L)'
;MRSSKIKKIALLFCLAGLFVLGFSWAQEKWSKPFMESRPNGKVDWDNGYFYGVGEGSLKLNGHSESRALKTAQAGALSSILQVAARIRVDDRTTLLDMEQQKMIVRIQGLIEYEPFDEQTIRKNNDIFKQVTYRAPLHGVKGLTRQLLTYFRESMSPVEDVSVGQSQAEADESAPWLILDARGLERNKALQPALFPKIKSEKGETVSDLNSVD
;
A
#
# COMPACT_ATOMS: atom_id res chain seq x y z
N MET A 1 -35.78 60.07 15.46
CA MET A 1 -34.62 59.38 16.09
C MET A 1 -34.70 57.84 16.19
N ARG A 2 -35.79 57.16 15.78
CA ARG A 2 -35.92 55.67 15.88
C ARG A 2 -35.43 54.88 14.65
N SER A 3 -35.37 55.49 13.47
CA SER A 3 -35.04 54.82 12.19
C SER A 3 -33.54 54.45 12.03
N SER A 4 -32.64 55.19 12.68
CA SER A 4 -31.18 54.98 12.54
C SER A 4 -30.66 53.72 13.26
N LYS A 5 -31.29 53.32 14.38
CA LYS A 5 -30.84 52.17 15.17
C LYS A 5 -31.18 50.82 14.53
N ILE A 6 -32.30 50.74 13.80
CA ILE A 6 -32.76 49.50 13.14
C ILE A 6 -31.87 49.16 11.93
N LYS A 7 -31.42 50.17 11.18
CA LYS A 7 -30.50 49.97 10.05
C LYS A 7 -29.11 49.47 10.49
N LYS A 8 -28.63 49.89 11.66
CA LYS A 8 -27.33 49.45 12.20
C LYS A 8 -27.36 48.00 12.70
N ILE A 9 -28.47 47.55 13.28
CA ILE A 9 -28.64 46.16 13.73
C ILE A 9 -28.77 45.20 12.54
N ALA A 10 -29.50 45.59 11.49
CA ALA A 10 -29.61 44.80 10.26
C ALA A 10 -28.27 44.66 9.52
N LEU A 11 -27.45 45.73 9.49
CA LEU A 11 -26.12 45.69 8.88
C LEU A 11 -25.14 44.78 9.65
N LEU A 12 -25.22 44.76 10.99
CA LEU A 12 -24.38 43.88 11.83
C LEU A 12 -24.75 42.39 11.66
N PHE A 13 -26.04 42.08 11.48
CA PHE A 13 -26.49 40.72 11.21
C PHE A 13 -26.10 40.24 9.80
N CYS A 14 -26.08 41.13 8.80
CA CYS A 14 -25.56 40.78 7.46
C CYS A 14 -24.03 40.58 7.45
N LEU A 15 -23.25 41.35 8.21
CA LEU A 15 -21.81 41.14 8.30
C LEU A 15 -21.44 39.86 9.09
N ALA A 16 -22.18 39.54 10.14
CA ALA A 16 -21.99 38.29 10.90
C ALA A 16 -22.42 37.05 10.10
N GLY A 17 -23.44 37.16 9.25
CA GLY A 17 -23.85 36.07 8.33
C GLY A 17 -22.84 35.77 7.22
N LEU A 18 -22.05 36.76 6.80
CA LEU A 18 -21.00 36.58 5.78
C LEU A 18 -19.72 35.94 6.34
N PHE A 19 -19.47 36.02 7.65
CA PHE A 19 -18.28 35.41 8.26
C PHE A 19 -18.43 33.90 8.53
N VAL A 20 -19.66 33.38 8.61
CA VAL A 20 -19.92 31.94 8.85
C VAL A 20 -19.92 31.12 7.55
N LEU A 21 -19.97 31.76 6.38
CA LEU A 21 -19.95 31.07 5.08
C LEU A 21 -18.55 30.90 4.47
N GLY A 22 -17.50 31.41 5.11
CA GLY A 22 -16.13 31.38 4.58
C GLY A 22 -15.26 30.19 5.03
N PHE A 23 -15.74 29.31 5.91
CA PHE A 23 -14.92 28.29 6.58
C PHE A 23 -15.28 26.84 6.23
N SER A 24 -15.85 26.61 5.05
CA SER A 24 -15.96 25.28 4.47
C SER A 24 -15.38 25.36 3.06
N TRP A 25 -14.87 24.25 2.51
CA TRP A 25 -14.17 24.17 1.23
C TRP A 25 -12.64 24.43 1.26
N ALA A 26 -12.00 24.09 2.37
CA ALA A 26 -10.67 23.47 2.29
C ALA A 26 -10.75 22.06 2.90
N GLN A 27 -11.71 21.26 2.42
CA GLN A 27 -11.55 19.80 2.54
C GLN A 27 -10.42 19.45 1.57
N GLU A 28 -9.22 19.40 2.13
CA GLU A 28 -8.06 18.70 1.58
C GLU A 28 -8.59 17.43 0.91
N LYS A 29 -8.50 17.37 -0.43
CA LYS A 29 -8.72 16.13 -1.18
C LYS A 29 -7.56 15.22 -0.82
N TRP A 30 -7.61 14.65 0.39
CA TRP A 30 -6.69 13.63 0.83
C TRP A 30 -6.74 12.53 -0.23
N SER A 31 -5.61 12.27 -0.87
CA SER A 31 -5.51 11.38 -2.01
C SER A 31 -6.11 10.02 -1.64
N LYS A 32 -6.94 9.46 -2.52
CA LYS A 32 -7.38 8.07 -2.36
C LYS A 32 -6.13 7.19 -2.21
N PRO A 33 -6.12 6.25 -1.24
CA PRO A 33 -4.95 5.42 -1.02
C PRO A 33 -4.54 4.71 -2.31
N PHE A 34 -3.25 4.67 -2.62
CA PHE A 34 -2.75 4.00 -3.81
C PHE A 34 -2.93 2.48 -3.68
N MET A 35 -4.02 1.99 -4.27
CA MET A 35 -4.36 0.57 -4.33
C MET A 35 -4.00 -0.02 -5.70
N GLU A 36 -3.19 -1.07 -5.68
CA GLU A 36 -2.85 -1.85 -6.85
C GLU A 36 -3.71 -3.13 -6.90
N SER A 37 -4.64 -3.19 -7.84
CA SER A 37 -5.48 -4.37 -8.08
C SER A 37 -4.71 -5.49 -8.80
N ARG A 38 -4.94 -6.73 -8.37
CA ARG A 38 -4.36 -7.96 -8.94
C ARG A 38 -5.48 -8.98 -9.20
N PRO A 39 -5.26 -10.01 -10.04
CA PRO A 39 -6.30 -11.01 -10.33
C PRO A 39 -6.90 -11.70 -9.09
N ASN A 40 -6.08 -11.90 -8.05
CA ASN A 40 -6.46 -12.66 -6.85
C ASN A 40 -6.44 -11.82 -5.57
N GLY A 41 -6.43 -10.49 -5.69
CA GLY A 41 -6.34 -9.62 -4.53
C GLY A 41 -5.88 -8.21 -4.85
N LYS A 42 -5.29 -7.53 -3.88
CA LYS A 42 -4.81 -6.16 -4.03
C LYS A 42 -3.68 -5.85 -3.07
N VAL A 43 -2.90 -4.82 -3.40
CA VAL A 43 -1.87 -4.26 -2.52
C VAL A 43 -2.25 -2.81 -2.22
N ASP A 44 -2.37 -2.48 -0.96
CA ASP A 44 -2.63 -1.13 -0.43
C ASP A 44 -1.30 -0.59 0.10
N TRP A 45 -0.61 0.15 -0.77
CA TRP A 45 0.74 0.63 -0.51
C TRP A 45 0.73 1.75 0.55
N ASP A 46 -0.33 2.54 0.59
CA ASP A 46 -0.46 3.67 1.50
C ASP A 46 -0.73 3.20 2.93
N ASN A 47 -1.59 2.19 3.10
CA ASN A 47 -1.85 1.61 4.43
C ASN A 47 -0.88 0.49 4.80
N GLY A 48 -0.02 0.04 3.89
CA GLY A 48 0.98 -0.98 4.17
C GLY A 48 0.40 -2.40 4.31
N TYR A 49 -0.60 -2.77 3.51
CA TYR A 49 -1.22 -4.10 3.54
C TYR A 49 -1.38 -4.72 2.15
N PHE A 50 -1.45 -6.04 2.09
CA PHE A 50 -1.91 -6.76 0.91
C PHE A 50 -2.99 -7.78 1.28
N TYR A 51 -3.85 -8.08 0.31
CA TYR A 51 -5.09 -8.80 0.54
C TYR A 51 -5.22 -9.96 -0.43
N GLY A 52 -5.66 -11.12 0.08
CA GLY A 52 -6.05 -12.29 -0.72
C GLY A 52 -7.53 -12.56 -0.56
N VAL A 53 -8.23 -12.78 -1.68
CA VAL A 53 -9.68 -13.06 -1.68
C VAL A 53 -9.90 -14.50 -2.15
N GLY A 54 -10.77 -15.22 -1.46
CA GLY A 54 -11.21 -16.55 -1.83
C GLY A 54 -12.72 -16.67 -1.81
N GLU A 55 -13.24 -17.51 -2.71
CA GLU A 55 -14.68 -17.74 -2.86
C GLU A 55 -14.98 -19.24 -2.84
N GLY A 56 -16.03 -19.61 -2.12
CA GLY A 56 -16.54 -20.98 -2.07
C GLY A 56 -18.02 -21.01 -2.41
N SER A 57 -18.37 -21.66 -3.52
CA SER A 57 -19.77 -21.86 -3.96
C SER A 57 -20.48 -22.84 -3.04
N LEU A 58 -21.71 -22.51 -2.62
CA LEU A 58 -22.58 -23.45 -1.91
C LEU A 58 -22.93 -24.63 -2.82
N LYS A 59 -23.33 -24.37 -4.07
CA LYS A 59 -23.71 -25.42 -5.03
C LYS A 59 -22.60 -26.45 -5.26
N LEU A 60 -21.36 -26.00 -5.48
CA LEU A 60 -20.21 -26.90 -5.70
C LEU A 60 -19.79 -27.65 -4.43
N ASN A 61 -20.18 -27.16 -3.26
CA ASN A 61 -19.89 -27.75 -1.96
C ASN A 61 -21.08 -28.52 -1.36
N GLY A 62 -22.01 -28.97 -2.20
CA GLY A 62 -23.17 -29.78 -1.78
C GLY A 62 -24.14 -29.02 -0.86
N HIS A 63 -24.28 -27.71 -1.09
CA HIS A 63 -25.08 -26.77 -0.29
C HIS A 63 -24.68 -26.68 1.19
N SER A 64 -23.50 -27.17 1.56
CA SER A 64 -22.97 -27.04 2.92
C SER A 64 -22.22 -25.72 3.09
N GLU A 65 -22.74 -24.84 3.94
CA GLU A 65 -22.07 -23.57 4.25
C GLU A 65 -20.68 -23.75 4.83
N SER A 66 -20.49 -24.71 5.74
CA SER A 66 -19.18 -24.97 6.35
C SER A 66 -18.15 -25.46 5.33
N ARG A 67 -18.56 -26.26 4.33
CA ARG A 67 -17.66 -26.68 3.25
C ARG A 67 -17.32 -25.51 2.33
N ALA A 68 -18.32 -24.73 1.93
CA ALA A 68 -18.13 -23.53 1.13
C ALA A 68 -17.20 -22.52 1.82
N LEU A 69 -17.37 -22.31 3.13
CA LEU A 69 -16.49 -21.44 3.92
C LEU A 69 -15.05 -21.96 3.93
N LYS A 70 -14.84 -23.26 4.18
CA LYS A 70 -13.49 -23.85 4.13
C LYS A 70 -12.83 -23.70 2.76
N THR A 71 -13.60 -23.86 1.67
CA THR A 71 -13.11 -23.61 0.31
C THR A 71 -12.73 -22.14 0.13
N ALA A 72 -13.55 -21.20 0.59
CA ALA A 72 -13.28 -19.78 0.51
C ALA A 72 -12.00 -19.41 1.30
N GLN A 73 -11.85 -19.94 2.52
CA GLN A 73 -10.66 -19.75 3.34
C GLN A 73 -9.40 -20.29 2.65
N ALA A 74 -9.45 -21.51 2.11
CA ALA A 74 -8.32 -22.08 1.37
C ALA A 74 -7.97 -21.26 0.11
N GLY A 75 -8.99 -20.77 -0.60
CA GLY A 75 -8.82 -19.86 -1.73
C GLY A 75 -8.14 -18.55 -1.31
N ALA A 76 -8.58 -17.94 -0.20
CA ALA A 76 -8.03 -16.68 0.32
C ALA A 76 -6.55 -16.85 0.71
N LEU A 77 -6.18 -17.99 1.31
CA LEU A 77 -4.78 -18.34 1.58
C LEU A 77 -3.96 -18.47 0.30
N SER A 78 -4.44 -19.20 -0.69
CA SER A 78 -3.72 -19.33 -1.96
C SER A 78 -3.53 -17.95 -2.60
N SER A 79 -4.60 -17.14 -2.61
CA SER A 79 -4.59 -15.78 -3.11
C SER A 79 -3.58 -14.88 -2.39
N ILE A 80 -3.48 -14.95 -1.06
CA ILE A 80 -2.55 -14.11 -0.31
C ILE A 80 -1.09 -14.43 -0.68
N LEU A 81 -0.75 -15.72 -0.83
CA LEU A 81 0.57 -16.16 -1.27
C LEU A 81 0.87 -15.73 -2.70
N GLN A 82 -0.12 -15.81 -3.59
CA GLN A 82 0.02 -15.39 -4.98
C GLN A 82 0.14 -13.88 -5.15
N VAL A 83 -0.49 -13.09 -4.29
CA VAL A 83 -0.31 -11.64 -4.24
C VAL A 83 1.08 -11.33 -3.73
N ALA A 84 1.50 -11.94 -2.61
CA ALA A 84 2.82 -11.75 -2.05
C ALA A 84 3.94 -12.07 -3.04
N ALA A 85 3.88 -13.22 -3.71
CA ALA A 85 4.87 -13.62 -4.70
C ALA A 85 5.05 -12.59 -5.83
N ARG A 86 4.01 -11.81 -6.16
CA ARG A 86 4.07 -10.80 -7.23
C ARG A 86 4.39 -9.39 -6.73
N ILE A 87 4.64 -9.22 -5.44
CA ILE A 87 5.09 -7.94 -4.89
C ILE A 87 6.49 -7.65 -5.45
N ARG A 88 6.67 -6.43 -5.95
CA ARG A 88 7.95 -5.92 -6.45
C ARG A 88 8.90 -5.72 -5.28
N VAL A 89 10.08 -6.32 -5.38
CA VAL A 89 11.17 -6.15 -4.44
C VAL A 89 11.95 -4.88 -4.81
N ASP A 90 12.32 -4.76 -6.08
CA ASP A 90 12.99 -3.60 -6.66
C ASP A 90 12.52 -3.29 -8.10
N ASP A 91 13.32 -2.53 -8.87
CA ASP A 91 13.03 -2.13 -10.25
C ASP A 91 13.04 -3.29 -11.26
N ARG A 92 13.54 -4.47 -10.88
CA ARG A 92 13.81 -5.59 -11.81
C ARG A 92 13.15 -6.89 -11.38
N THR A 93 12.87 -7.04 -10.09
CA THR A 93 12.50 -8.34 -9.51
C THR A 93 11.24 -8.27 -8.68
N THR A 94 10.44 -9.32 -8.79
CA THR A 94 9.40 -9.66 -7.83
C THR A 94 9.87 -10.79 -6.92
N LEU A 95 9.17 -11.04 -5.81
CA LEU A 95 9.48 -12.19 -4.95
C LEU A 95 9.41 -13.53 -5.72
N LEU A 96 8.56 -13.65 -6.73
CA LEU A 96 8.48 -14.85 -7.55
C LEU A 96 9.74 -15.07 -8.40
N ASP A 97 10.35 -13.99 -8.87
CA ASP A 97 11.54 -14.03 -9.74
C ASP A 97 12.80 -14.46 -8.96
N MET A 98 12.76 -14.33 -7.64
CA MET A 98 13.86 -14.71 -6.76
C MET A 98 13.73 -16.20 -6.39
N GLU A 99 14.56 -17.06 -7.01
CA GLU A 99 14.68 -18.51 -6.74
C GLU A 99 13.35 -19.30 -6.68
N GLN A 100 12.72 -19.39 -7.86
CA GLN A 100 11.40 -19.91 -8.25
C GLN A 100 10.76 -21.10 -7.50
N GLN A 101 11.46 -21.86 -6.65
CA GLN A 101 10.88 -22.96 -5.86
C GLN A 101 11.12 -22.85 -4.34
N LYS A 102 12.28 -22.37 -3.90
CA LYS A 102 12.55 -22.20 -2.46
C LYS A 102 11.78 -21.02 -1.89
N MET A 103 11.56 -19.98 -2.69
CA MET A 103 10.93 -18.77 -2.19
C MET A 103 9.43 -18.93 -1.92
N ILE A 104 8.65 -19.64 -2.76
CA ILE A 104 7.21 -19.85 -2.50
C ILE A 104 6.95 -20.60 -1.19
N VAL A 105 7.70 -21.69 -0.95
CA VAL A 105 7.58 -22.48 0.30
C VAL A 105 8.00 -21.65 1.50
N ARG A 106 9.03 -20.80 1.36
CA ARG A 106 9.48 -19.89 2.42
C ARG A 106 8.49 -18.76 2.69
N ILE A 107 7.92 -18.15 1.65
CA ILE A 107 6.89 -17.09 1.76
C ILE A 107 5.73 -17.57 2.63
N GLN A 108 5.29 -18.83 2.47
CA GLN A 108 4.23 -19.40 3.30
C GLN A 108 4.58 -19.44 4.80
N GLY A 109 5.85 -19.62 5.14
CA GLY A 109 6.34 -19.58 6.52
C GLY A 109 6.61 -18.18 7.06
N LEU A 110 6.73 -17.17 6.19
CA LEU A 110 7.08 -15.79 6.56
C LEU A 110 5.85 -14.86 6.66
N ILE A 111 4.74 -15.20 6.00
CA ILE A 111 3.54 -14.34 6.00
C ILE A 111 2.67 -14.65 7.21
N GLU A 112 2.63 -13.71 8.13
CA GLU A 112 1.54 -13.61 9.09
C GLU A 112 0.34 -12.92 8.43
N TYR A 113 -0.82 -13.57 8.44
CA TYR A 113 -2.06 -13.05 7.90
C TYR A 113 -3.19 -13.16 8.93
N GLU A 114 -4.22 -12.34 8.76
CA GLU A 114 -5.39 -12.35 9.61
C GLU A 114 -6.70 -12.22 8.81
N PRO A 115 -7.83 -12.72 9.35
CA PRO A 115 -9.15 -12.43 8.82
C PRO A 115 -9.40 -10.92 8.70
N PHE A 116 -9.80 -10.46 7.52
CA PHE A 116 -10.15 -9.06 7.30
C PHE A 116 -11.65 -8.87 7.07
N ASP A 117 -12.24 -9.71 6.23
CA ASP A 117 -13.65 -9.66 5.90
C ASP A 117 -14.19 -11.04 5.54
N GLU A 118 -15.45 -11.28 5.89
CA GLU A 118 -16.20 -12.48 5.51
C GLU A 118 -17.62 -12.07 5.16
N GLN A 119 -18.06 -12.44 3.95
CA GLN A 119 -19.39 -12.10 3.48
C GLN A 119 -20.00 -13.20 2.62
N THR A 120 -21.33 -13.23 2.59
CA THR A 120 -22.08 -14.10 1.69
C THR A 120 -22.53 -13.28 0.49
N ILE A 121 -22.11 -13.68 -0.72
CA ILE A 121 -22.40 -12.97 -1.96
C ILE A 121 -23.20 -13.87 -2.90
N ARG A 122 -24.03 -13.25 -3.76
CA ARG A 122 -24.79 -13.95 -4.79
C ARG A 122 -24.22 -13.61 -6.17
N LYS A 123 -23.84 -14.62 -6.95
CA LYS A 123 -23.34 -14.47 -8.33
C LYS A 123 -23.99 -15.53 -9.22
N ASN A 124 -24.47 -15.14 -10.39
CA ASN A 124 -24.98 -16.07 -11.42
C ASN A 124 -25.96 -17.13 -10.87
N ASN A 125 -26.91 -16.71 -10.04
CA ASN A 125 -27.90 -17.58 -9.38
C ASN A 125 -27.32 -18.65 -8.43
N ASP A 126 -26.10 -18.43 -7.92
CA ASP A 126 -25.47 -19.24 -6.87
C ASP A 126 -25.03 -18.36 -5.71
N ILE A 127 -24.90 -18.96 -4.52
CA ILE A 127 -24.50 -18.31 -3.28
C ILE A 127 -23.06 -18.72 -2.99
N PHE A 128 -22.22 -17.74 -2.69
CA PHE A 128 -20.82 -17.94 -2.37
C PHE A 128 -20.53 -17.41 -0.97
N LYS A 129 -19.71 -18.13 -0.20
CA LYS A 129 -18.96 -17.54 0.91
C LYS A 129 -17.72 -16.89 0.33
N GLN A 130 -17.48 -15.63 0.65
CA GLN A 130 -16.26 -14.91 0.29
C GLN A 130 -15.50 -14.57 1.56
N VAL A 131 -14.21 -14.88 1.57
CA VAL A 131 -13.31 -14.59 2.67
C VAL A 131 -12.16 -13.74 2.12
N THR A 132 -11.82 -12.70 2.86
CA THR A 132 -10.65 -11.86 2.60
C THR A 132 -9.69 -11.97 3.78
N TYR A 133 -8.45 -12.33 3.47
CA TYR A 133 -7.34 -12.22 4.40
C TYR A 133 -6.48 -11.01 4.05
N ARG A 134 -5.89 -10.40 5.08
CA ARG A 134 -4.89 -9.35 4.91
C ARG A 134 -3.60 -9.73 5.61
N ALA A 135 -2.50 -9.19 5.09
CA ALA A 135 -1.18 -9.31 5.69
C ALA A 135 -0.44 -7.97 5.59
N PRO A 136 0.35 -7.61 6.61
CA PRO A 136 1.10 -6.36 6.61
C PRO A 136 2.31 -6.43 5.66
N LEU A 137 2.55 -5.35 4.92
CA LEU A 137 3.77 -5.14 4.13
C LEU A 137 4.95 -4.79 5.05
N HIS A 138 4.73 -3.88 6.01
CA HIS A 138 5.78 -3.31 6.86
C HIS A 138 5.54 -3.57 8.36
N GLY A 139 6.46 -3.12 9.21
CA GLY A 139 6.41 -3.34 10.66
C GLY A 139 7.03 -4.67 11.10
N VAL A 140 7.00 -4.95 12.40
CA VAL A 140 7.72 -6.10 13.01
C VAL A 140 7.29 -7.45 12.43
N LYS A 141 6.00 -7.57 12.09
CA LYS A 141 5.38 -8.77 11.50
C LYS A 141 5.21 -8.66 9.98
N GLY A 142 5.66 -7.56 9.38
CA GLY A 142 5.49 -7.29 7.96
C GLY A 142 6.43 -8.07 7.07
N LEU A 143 5.99 -8.31 5.84
CA LEU A 143 6.77 -8.98 4.81
C LEU A 143 8.16 -8.37 4.61
N THR A 144 8.29 -7.04 4.62
CA THR A 144 9.57 -6.32 4.50
C THR A 144 10.56 -6.70 5.59
N ARG A 145 10.13 -6.82 6.85
CA ARG A 145 11.02 -7.16 7.97
C ARG A 145 11.54 -8.58 7.86
N GLN A 146 10.68 -9.51 7.46
CA GLN A 146 11.03 -10.91 7.24
C GLN A 146 12.04 -11.07 6.09
N LEU A 147 11.88 -10.28 5.02
CA LEU A 147 12.79 -10.28 3.88
C LEU A 147 14.12 -9.59 4.17
N LEU A 148 14.14 -8.54 5.01
CA LEU A 148 15.37 -7.85 5.40
C LEU A 148 16.40 -8.79 6.02
N THR A 149 15.97 -9.65 6.95
CA THR A 149 16.83 -10.66 7.57
C THR A 149 17.44 -11.57 6.52
N TYR A 150 16.61 -12.01 5.55
CA TYR A 150 17.06 -12.88 4.47
C TYR A 150 18.07 -12.20 3.54
N PHE A 151 17.81 -10.96 3.13
CA PHE A 151 18.69 -10.26 2.20
C PHE A 151 20.02 -9.87 2.84
N ARG A 152 20.03 -9.42 4.09
CA ARG A 152 21.28 -9.11 4.82
C ARG A 152 22.15 -10.35 5.05
N GLU A 153 21.57 -11.53 5.26
CA GLU A 153 22.33 -12.78 5.41
C GLU A 153 22.92 -13.30 4.07
N SER A 154 22.32 -12.93 2.94
CA SER A 154 22.71 -13.42 1.61
C SER A 154 23.67 -12.53 0.83
N MET A 155 23.89 -11.29 1.28
CA MET A 155 24.76 -10.33 0.60
C MET A 155 26.06 -10.14 1.40
N SER A 156 27.19 -10.52 0.79
CA SER A 156 28.53 -10.10 1.27
C SER A 156 28.64 -8.57 1.33
N PRO A 157 29.52 -8.02 2.19
CA PRO A 157 29.69 -6.58 2.33
C PRO A 157 30.03 -5.98 0.97
N VAL A 158 29.20 -5.07 0.48
CA VAL A 158 29.54 -4.25 -0.68
C VAL A 158 30.59 -3.24 -0.20
N GLU A 159 31.73 -3.19 -0.89
CA GLU A 159 32.77 -2.17 -0.69
C GLU A 159 32.16 -0.77 -0.65
N ASP A 160 32.65 0.06 0.28
CA ASP A 160 32.27 1.45 0.48
C ASP A 160 32.15 2.19 -0.86
N VAL A 161 30.91 2.42 -1.29
CA VAL A 161 30.65 3.32 -2.41
C VAL A 161 30.86 4.73 -1.87
N SER A 162 31.92 5.35 -2.35
CA SER A 162 32.26 6.75 -2.07
C SER A 162 31.05 7.63 -2.42
N VAL A 163 30.42 8.22 -1.41
CA VAL A 163 29.35 9.20 -1.60
C VAL A 163 29.98 10.41 -2.28
N GLY A 164 29.81 10.49 -3.60
CA GLY A 164 30.16 11.67 -4.38
C GLY A 164 29.34 12.85 -3.86
N GLN A 165 30.02 13.81 -3.23
CA GLN A 165 29.42 15.04 -2.74
C GLN A 165 28.78 15.79 -3.92
N SER A 166 27.46 15.68 -4.05
CA SER A 166 26.69 16.56 -4.91
C SER A 166 26.44 17.86 -4.14
N GLN A 167 27.12 18.93 -4.53
CA GLN A 167 26.86 20.29 -4.06
C GLN A 167 25.52 20.79 -4.63
N ALA A 168 24.42 20.30 -4.09
CA ALA A 168 23.27 21.15 -3.84
C ALA A 168 23.45 21.66 -2.41
N GLU A 169 23.12 22.92 -2.12
CA GLU A 169 22.94 23.38 -0.75
C GLU A 169 21.77 22.60 -0.16
N ALA A 170 22.04 21.38 0.29
CA ALA A 170 21.15 20.64 1.15
C ALA A 170 21.03 21.49 2.40
N ASP A 171 19.81 21.93 2.70
CA ASP A 171 19.50 22.39 4.04
C ASP A 171 19.78 21.22 4.98
N GLU A 172 20.99 21.17 5.56
CA GLU A 172 21.44 20.13 6.49
C GLU A 172 20.50 20.00 7.70
N SER A 173 19.57 20.94 7.88
CA SER A 173 18.57 20.95 8.93
C SER A 173 17.26 20.24 8.59
N ALA A 174 17.03 19.80 7.34
CA ALA A 174 15.81 19.11 6.95
C ALA A 174 15.93 17.58 7.17
N PRO A 175 15.24 16.99 8.15
CA PRO A 175 15.38 15.56 8.48
C PRO A 175 14.63 14.64 7.50
N TRP A 176 14.18 15.14 6.35
CA TRP A 176 13.29 14.44 5.44
C TRP A 176 13.64 14.70 3.98
N LEU A 177 13.46 13.66 3.16
CA LEU A 177 13.53 13.72 1.70
C LEU A 177 12.14 13.44 1.13
N ILE A 178 11.60 14.38 0.36
CA ILE A 178 10.34 14.19 -0.38
C ILE A 178 10.64 14.09 -1.86
N LEU A 179 10.26 12.97 -2.47
CA LEU A 179 10.38 12.76 -3.90
C LEU A 179 9.00 12.91 -4.56
N ASP A 180 8.85 13.92 -5.41
CA ASP A 180 7.65 14.05 -6.25
C ASP A 180 7.83 13.28 -7.55
N ALA A 181 7.31 12.05 -7.58
CA ALA A 181 7.29 11.20 -8.77
C ALA A 181 5.94 11.23 -9.52
N ARG A 182 5.09 12.23 -9.26
CA ARG A 182 3.79 12.38 -9.94
C ARG A 182 3.97 13.01 -11.33
N GLY A 183 2.96 12.86 -12.19
CA GLY A 183 2.94 13.50 -13.50
C GLY A 183 3.83 12.87 -14.57
N LEU A 184 4.51 11.76 -14.25
CA LEU A 184 5.23 10.96 -15.24
C LEU A 184 4.26 10.31 -16.24
N GLU A 185 4.68 10.20 -17.50
CA GLU A 185 3.91 9.50 -18.54
C GLU A 185 3.55 8.08 -18.09
N ARG A 186 2.40 7.52 -18.52
CA ARG A 186 1.93 6.20 -18.03
C ARG A 186 2.95 5.07 -18.18
N ASN A 187 3.77 5.10 -19.23
CA ASN A 187 4.85 4.14 -19.49
C ASN A 187 6.13 4.41 -18.67
N LYS A 188 6.19 5.53 -17.95
CA LYS A 188 7.27 5.95 -17.06
C LYS A 188 6.79 6.16 -15.62
N ALA A 189 5.51 5.87 -15.35
CA ALA A 189 4.93 6.05 -14.04
C ALA A 189 5.64 5.15 -13.03
N LEU A 190 6.10 5.76 -11.93
CA LEU A 190 6.79 5.04 -10.88
C LEU A 190 5.84 4.02 -10.25
N GLN A 191 6.33 2.79 -10.05
CA GLN A 191 5.59 1.74 -9.36
C GLN A 191 6.21 1.51 -7.98
N PRO A 192 5.40 1.39 -6.91
CA PRO A 192 5.93 1.10 -5.58
C PRO A 192 6.59 -0.28 -5.52
N ALA A 193 7.65 -0.39 -4.73
CA ALA A 193 8.39 -1.62 -4.46
C ALA A 193 8.80 -1.66 -2.97
N LEU A 194 9.13 -2.84 -2.44
CA LEU A 194 9.52 -2.99 -1.04
C LEU A 194 10.85 -2.29 -0.72
N PHE A 195 11.79 -2.30 -1.66
CA PHE A 195 13.14 -1.76 -1.51
C PHE A 195 13.49 -0.89 -2.72
N PRO A 196 12.91 0.32 -2.82
CA PRO A 196 13.19 1.23 -3.93
C PRO A 196 14.65 1.72 -3.87
N LYS A 197 15.18 2.13 -5.04
CA LYS A 197 16.50 2.74 -5.18
C LYS A 197 16.37 4.15 -5.72
N ILE A 198 17.15 5.08 -5.17
CA ILE A 198 17.25 6.44 -5.68
C ILE A 198 18.56 6.55 -6.46
N LYS A 199 18.49 7.08 -7.68
CA LYS A 199 19.68 7.32 -8.51
C LYS A 199 19.78 8.79 -8.90
N SER A 200 21.01 9.30 -8.98
CA SER A 200 21.32 10.61 -9.52
C SER A 200 21.15 10.64 -11.04
N GLU A 201 21.17 11.83 -11.65
CA GLU A 201 21.16 11.98 -13.12
C GLU A 201 22.32 11.28 -13.81
N LYS A 202 23.46 11.12 -13.11
CA LYS A 202 24.65 10.41 -13.59
C LYS A 202 24.52 8.88 -13.49
N GLY A 203 23.44 8.39 -12.88
CA GLY A 203 23.17 6.97 -12.68
C GLY A 203 23.77 6.39 -11.39
N GLU A 204 24.37 7.22 -10.53
CA GLU A 204 24.95 6.82 -9.25
C GLU A 204 23.83 6.56 -8.22
N THR A 205 23.97 5.52 -7.39
CA THR A 205 23.00 5.22 -6.33
C THR A 205 23.16 6.19 -5.17
N VAL A 206 22.08 6.90 -4.84
CA VAL A 206 22.01 7.86 -3.72
C VAL A 206 21.43 7.21 -2.47
N SER A 207 20.50 6.26 -2.64
CA SER A 207 19.93 5.49 -1.54
C SER A 207 19.47 4.12 -2.03
N ASP A 208 19.72 3.10 -1.22
CA ASP A 208 19.27 1.73 -1.40
C ASP A 208 19.06 1.01 -0.05
N LEU A 209 18.79 -0.29 -0.10
CA LEU A 209 18.57 -1.12 1.09
C LEU A 209 19.73 -1.13 2.09
N ASN A 210 20.97 -0.98 1.61
CA ASN A 210 22.17 -1.05 2.45
C ASN A 210 22.49 0.29 3.10
N SER A 211 21.91 1.38 2.60
CA SER A 211 22.05 2.72 3.17
C SER A 211 21.15 3.00 4.40
N VAL A 212 20.32 2.03 4.80
CA VAL A 212 19.35 2.18 5.90
C VAL A 212 19.65 1.19 7.03
N ASP A 213 19.79 1.71 8.26
CA ASP A 213 20.10 0.95 9.48
C ASP A 213 18.99 -0.03 9.91
#